data_AF-A0A0Q5MJ20-F1
#
_entry.id   AF-A0A0Q5MJ20-F1
#
_cell.length_a   1.000
_cell.length_b   1.000
_cell.length_c   1.000
_cell.angle_alpha   90.00
_cell.angle_beta   90.00
_cell.angle_gamma   90.00
#
_symmetry.space_group_name_H-M   'P 1'
#
loop_
_entity.id
_entity.type
_entity.pdbx_description
1 polymer ?
#
loop_
_entity_poly.entity_id
_entity_poly.type
_entity_poly.pdbx_seq_one_letter_code
_entity_poly.pdbx_strand_id
1 'polypeptide(L)'
;MNDVSTLAHDAIHQAGQQPRARREASSTTRKLFVLLHGSYGNLFLSKFATGEKSDAGGDKGVAAAMLVWDAALAKFAPDVVEAAAHRLMAEHLEFAPNLPQFVKTCEAATPRKTYAEENNLPRLPAPVAAPRAPVDFEAKSDCKNWARSIMARDQAGEKIKPFTLQAARQALGMEGKMKWH
;
A
#
# COMPACT_ATOMS: atom_id res chain seq x y z
N MET A 1 12.93 11.11 62.91
CA MET A 1 11.62 11.20 62.23
C MET A 1 11.88 11.87 60.90
N ASN A 2 11.88 11.10 59.81
CA ASN A 2 12.09 11.66 58.47
C ASN A 2 10.75 12.27 58.02
N ASP A 3 10.76 13.58 57.80
CA ASP A 3 9.58 14.37 57.48
C ASP A 3 9.08 14.01 56.07
N VAL A 4 7.77 13.80 55.94
CA VAL A 4 7.12 13.37 54.70
C VAL A 4 7.31 14.43 53.60
N SER A 5 7.44 15.70 54.00
CA SER A 5 7.77 16.81 53.09
C SER A 5 9.15 16.67 52.45
N THR A 6 10.15 16.15 53.18
CA THR A 6 11.50 15.94 52.66
C THR A 6 11.52 14.78 51.68
N LEU A 7 10.79 13.70 51.98
CA LEU A 7 10.67 12.54 51.10
C LEU A 7 9.95 12.89 49.77
N ALA A 8 8.94 13.76 49.83
CA ALA A 8 8.23 14.24 48.64
C ALA A 8 9.11 15.17 47.79
N HIS A 9 9.89 16.06 48.42
CA HIS A 9 10.83 16.93 47.70
C HIS A 9 11.92 16.12 46.99
N ASP A 10 12.49 15.14 47.68
CA ASP A 10 13.53 14.26 47.12
C ASP A 10 12.97 13.35 46.02
N ALA A 11 11.74 12.85 46.16
CA ALA A 11 11.08 12.06 45.12
C ALA A 11 10.78 12.87 43.85
N ILE A 12 10.39 14.14 43.99
CA ILE A 12 10.17 15.04 42.84
C ILE A 12 11.50 15.38 42.15
N HIS A 13 12.56 15.67 42.93
CA HIS A 13 13.90 15.89 42.38
C HIS A 13 14.46 14.64 41.68
N GLN A 14 14.25 13.45 42.24
CA GLN A 14 14.66 12.18 41.63
C GLN A 14 13.82 11.83 40.39
N ALA A 15 12.53 12.14 40.37
CA ALA A 15 11.67 11.94 39.19
C ALA A 15 12.07 12.86 38.01
N GLY A 16 12.57 14.08 38.30
CA GLY A 16 13.15 14.98 37.30
C GLY A 16 14.55 14.55 36.82
N GLN A 17 15.29 13.81 37.64
CA GLN A 17 16.63 13.30 37.34
C GLN A 17 16.66 11.87 36.78
N GLN A 18 15.52 11.19 36.71
CA GLN A 18 15.45 9.88 36.09
C GLN A 18 15.85 10.05 34.62
N PRO A 19 16.95 9.44 34.14
CA PRO A 19 17.34 9.54 32.74
C PRO A 19 16.25 8.85 31.94
N ARG A 20 15.30 9.61 31.40
CA ARG A 20 14.41 9.13 30.35
C ARG A 20 15.34 8.54 29.31
N ALA A 21 15.27 7.23 29.10
CA ALA A 21 16.06 6.52 28.10
C ALA A 21 16.07 7.41 26.85
N ARG A 22 17.27 7.86 26.45
CA ARG A 22 17.45 8.91 25.45
C ARG A 22 16.65 8.49 24.22
N ARG A 23 15.51 9.13 24.02
CA ARG A 23 14.58 8.71 22.98
C ARG A 23 15.26 9.05 21.67
N GLU A 24 15.59 8.02 20.90
CA GLU A 24 16.16 8.16 19.57
C GLU A 24 15.07 7.97 18.53
N ALA A 25 15.20 8.63 17.38
CA ALA A 25 14.29 8.45 16.27
C ALA A 25 14.44 7.03 15.69
N SER A 26 13.33 6.46 15.22
CA SER A 26 13.34 5.15 14.57
C SER A 26 14.33 5.10 13.39
N SER A 27 14.76 3.90 13.04
CA SER A 27 15.60 3.69 11.85
C SER A 27 14.93 4.21 10.58
N THR A 28 13.61 4.16 10.49
CA THR A 28 12.84 4.65 9.34
C THR A 28 13.00 6.16 9.18
N THR A 29 12.78 6.91 10.25
CA THR A 29 12.95 8.38 10.25
C THR A 29 14.40 8.77 10.01
N ARG A 30 15.36 8.03 10.57
CA ARG A 30 16.79 8.27 10.29
C ARG A 30 17.14 8.07 8.83
N LYS A 31 16.69 6.98 8.21
CA LYS A 31 16.87 6.73 6.77
C LYS A 31 16.20 7.82 5.91
N LEU A 32 15.01 8.28 6.29
CA LEU A 32 14.32 9.36 5.60
C LEU A 32 15.13 10.67 5.63
N PHE A 33 15.69 11.05 6.78
CA PHE A 33 16.53 12.25 6.87
C PHE A 33 17.81 12.14 6.04
N VAL A 34 18.42 10.94 6.00
CA VAL A 34 19.57 10.68 5.11
C VAL A 34 19.16 10.83 3.64
N LEU A 35 17.99 10.30 3.25
CA LEU A 35 17.48 10.42 1.89
C LEU A 35 17.19 11.89 1.53
N LEU A 36 16.47 12.62 2.38
CA LEU A 36 16.15 14.03 2.14
C LEU A 36 17.41 14.90 2.09
N HIS A 37 18.41 14.60 2.91
CA HIS A 37 19.71 15.25 2.84
C HIS A 37 20.47 14.89 1.54
N GLY A 38 20.43 13.63 1.11
CA GLY A 38 21.05 13.18 -0.14
C GLY A 38 20.44 13.83 -1.38
N SER A 39 19.12 14.05 -1.39
CA SER A 39 18.40 14.61 -2.53
C SER A 39 18.42 16.14 -2.59
N TYR A 40 18.31 16.81 -1.43
CA TYR A 40 18.20 18.28 -1.36
C TYR A 40 19.42 18.98 -0.76
N GLY A 41 20.45 18.21 -0.42
CA GLY A 41 21.69 18.71 0.17
C GLY A 41 21.52 19.33 1.56
N ASN A 42 22.38 20.30 1.86
CA ASN A 42 22.39 20.99 3.14
C ASN A 42 21.16 21.88 3.38
N LEU A 43 20.42 22.24 2.32
CA LEU A 43 19.22 23.09 2.42
C LEU A 43 18.11 22.47 3.27
N PHE A 44 18.05 21.13 3.33
CA PHE A 44 17.09 20.43 4.18
C PHE A 44 17.48 20.50 5.66
N LEU A 45 18.71 20.10 6.00
CA LEU A 45 19.17 20.02 7.39
C LEU A 45 19.36 21.39 8.02
N SER A 46 19.72 22.42 7.25
CA SER A 46 19.91 23.78 7.75
C SER A 46 18.65 24.38 8.39
N LYS A 47 17.45 23.92 7.99
CA LYS A 47 16.16 24.33 8.59
C LYS A 47 16.04 23.96 10.07
N PHE A 48 16.78 22.94 10.50
CA PHE A 48 16.72 22.39 11.85
C PHE A 48 18.04 22.55 12.61
N ALA A 49 19.10 23.02 11.95
CA ALA A 49 20.40 23.18 12.56
C ALA A 49 20.36 24.29 13.62
N THR A 50 20.89 23.98 14.80
CA THR A 50 21.00 24.92 15.94
C THR A 50 22.44 25.32 16.21
N GLY A 51 23.42 24.59 15.65
CA GLY A 51 24.84 24.78 15.91
C GLY A 51 25.31 24.14 17.22
N GLU A 52 24.38 23.72 18.09
CA GLU A 52 24.70 23.02 19.32
C GLU A 52 24.90 21.54 19.07
N LYS A 53 26.08 21.02 19.42
CA LYS A 53 26.36 19.59 19.37
C LYS A 53 25.77 18.87 20.58
N SER A 54 25.18 17.71 20.32
CA SER A 54 24.80 16.74 21.33
C SER A 54 26.01 15.90 21.76
N ASP A 55 25.89 15.15 22.84
CA ASP A 55 26.94 14.25 23.33
C ASP A 55 27.37 13.17 22.31
N ALA A 56 26.51 12.90 21.31
CA ALA A 56 26.81 11.98 20.20
C ALA A 56 27.48 12.68 18.99
N GLY A 57 27.84 13.96 19.13
CA GLY A 57 28.51 14.75 18.10
C GLY A 57 27.61 15.36 17.02
N GLY A 58 26.34 14.95 16.93
CA GLY A 58 25.35 15.50 15.99
C GLY A 58 24.64 16.75 16.52
N ASP A 59 24.07 17.57 15.63
CA ASP A 59 23.31 18.78 15.97
C ASP A 59 22.04 18.45 16.77
N LYS A 60 21.83 19.12 17.91
CA LYS A 60 20.68 18.89 18.80
C LYS A 60 19.35 19.21 18.13
N GLY A 61 19.29 20.26 17.30
CA GLY A 61 18.09 20.67 16.59
C GLY A 61 17.69 19.68 15.51
N VAL A 62 18.67 19.14 14.77
CA VAL A 62 18.42 18.03 13.83
C VAL A 62 17.90 16.80 14.59
N ALA A 63 18.52 16.43 15.71
CA ALA A 63 18.06 15.30 16.52
C ALA A 63 16.62 15.51 17.05
N ALA A 64 16.29 16.72 17.52
CA ALA A 64 14.95 17.05 17.97
C ALA A 64 13.93 17.00 16.84
N ALA A 65 14.28 17.51 15.65
CA ALA A 65 13.43 17.43 14.46
C ALA A 65 13.13 15.98 14.07
N MET A 66 14.14 15.10 14.12
CA MET A 66 13.94 13.67 13.85
C MET A 66 12.95 13.05 14.83
N LEU A 67 12.94 13.43 16.11
CA LEU A 67 11.95 12.93 17.08
C LEU A 67 10.53 13.41 16.81
N VAL A 68 10.38 14.66 16.37
CA VAL A 68 9.08 15.21 15.99
C VAL A 68 8.54 14.52 14.74
N TRP A 69 9.40 14.32 13.73
CA TRP A 69 9.02 13.57 12.52
C TRP A 69 8.67 12.12 12.86
N ASP A 70 9.45 11.48 13.73
CA ASP A 70 9.21 10.10 14.17
C ASP A 70 7.83 9.95 14.83
N ALA A 71 7.49 10.87 15.74
CA ALA A 71 6.19 10.87 16.40
C ALA A 71 5.03 11.07 15.40
N ALA A 72 5.18 11.98 14.43
CA ALA A 72 4.17 12.25 13.43
C ALA A 72 3.99 11.10 12.41
N LEU A 73 5.07 10.39 12.10
CA LEU A 73 5.07 9.28 11.14
C LEU A 73 4.74 7.92 11.76
N ALA A 74 4.72 7.82 13.09
CA ALA A 74 4.44 6.57 13.82
C ALA A 74 3.08 5.93 13.47
N LYS A 75 2.14 6.68 12.90
CA LYS A 75 0.84 6.18 12.44
C LYS A 75 0.88 5.43 11.10
N PHE A 76 1.99 5.53 10.35
CA PHE A 76 2.15 4.89 9.06
C PHE A 76 3.02 3.64 9.17
N ALA A 77 2.73 2.65 8.32
CA ALA A 77 3.61 1.50 8.17
C ALA A 77 4.93 1.92 7.48
N PRO A 78 6.07 1.29 7.80
CA PRO A 78 7.38 1.70 7.27
C PRO A 78 7.46 1.70 5.74
N ASP A 79 6.78 0.76 5.08
CA ASP A 79 6.66 0.64 3.62
C ASP A 79 5.91 1.83 3.01
N VAL A 80 4.87 2.34 3.67
CA VAL A 80 4.15 3.55 3.26
C VAL A 80 5.07 4.76 3.30
N VAL A 81 5.89 4.90 4.35
CA VAL A 81 6.85 6.00 4.49
C VAL A 81 7.91 5.95 3.39
N GLU A 82 8.42 4.76 3.07
CA GLU A 82 9.38 4.55 1.98
C GLU A 82 8.75 4.86 0.61
N ALA A 83 7.56 4.35 0.34
CA ALA A 83 6.83 4.63 -0.90
C ALA A 83 6.52 6.13 -1.06
N ALA A 84 6.13 6.81 0.02
CA ALA A 84 5.89 8.25 0.03
C ALA A 84 7.18 9.03 -0.27
N ALA A 85 8.31 8.62 0.31
CA ALA A 85 9.60 9.23 0.06
C ALA A 85 10.04 9.10 -1.41
N HIS A 86 9.81 7.95 -2.05
CA HIS A 86 10.07 7.78 -3.47
C HIS A 86 9.18 8.66 -4.36
N ARG A 87 7.87 8.75 -4.07
CA ARG A 87 6.94 9.61 -4.82
C ARG A 87 7.32 11.08 -4.69
N LEU A 88 7.68 11.50 -3.49
CA LEU A 88 8.12 12.86 -3.19
C LEU A 88 9.32 13.27 -4.05
N MET A 89 10.31 12.39 -4.25
CA MET A 89 11.47 12.70 -5.09
C MET A 89 11.11 12.91 -6.56
N ALA A 90 10.02 12.32 -7.04
CA ALA A 90 9.55 12.51 -8.41
C ALA A 90 8.72 13.81 -8.56
N GLU A 91 7.99 14.21 -7.52
CA GLU A 91 7.03 15.32 -7.57
C GLU A 91 7.64 16.66 -7.12
N HIS A 92 8.60 16.64 -6.19
CA HIS A 92 9.18 17.83 -5.58
C HIS A 92 10.68 17.92 -5.84
N LEU A 93 11.06 18.32 -7.05
CA LEU A 93 12.46 18.38 -7.50
C LEU A 93 13.27 19.53 -6.89
N GLU A 94 12.63 20.67 -6.64
CA GLU A 94 13.36 21.90 -6.29
C GLU A 94 13.56 22.10 -4.78
N PHE A 95 12.59 21.68 -3.95
CA PHE A 95 12.59 21.99 -2.52
C PHE A 95 12.21 20.79 -1.66
N ALA A 96 12.97 20.58 -0.58
CA ALA A 96 12.65 19.57 0.42
C ALA A 96 11.32 19.89 1.11
N PRO A 97 10.42 18.89 1.28
CA PRO A 97 9.15 19.13 1.93
C PRO A 97 9.32 19.47 3.41
N ASN A 98 8.32 20.14 3.97
CA ASN A 98 8.11 20.20 5.40
C ASN A 98 7.34 18.96 5.91
N LEU A 99 7.29 18.78 7.23
CA LEU A 99 6.63 17.62 7.84
C LEU A 99 5.15 17.48 7.42
N PRO A 100 4.30 18.53 7.48
CA PRO A 100 2.92 18.44 7.00
C PRO A 100 2.77 17.98 5.54
N GLN A 101 3.62 18.50 4.64
CA GLN A 101 3.64 18.08 3.24
C GLN A 101 3.96 16.59 3.12
N PHE A 102 4.99 16.13 3.83
CA PHE A 102 5.37 14.73 3.80
C PHE A 102 4.30 13.79 4.41
N VAL A 103 3.64 14.21 5.48
CA VAL A 103 2.49 13.48 6.07
C VAL A 103 1.37 13.32 5.03
N LYS A 104 1.07 14.37 4.27
CA LYS A 104 0.06 14.31 3.19
C LYS A 104 0.45 13.31 2.08
N THR A 105 1.74 13.25 1.73
CA THR A 105 2.25 12.23 0.79
C THR A 105 2.13 10.83 1.36
N CYS A 106 2.37 10.62 2.66
CA CYS A 106 2.16 9.34 3.34
C CYS A 106 0.68 8.94 3.34
N GLU A 107 -0.23 9.87 3.59
CA GLU A 107 -1.68 9.63 3.52
C GLU A 107 -2.10 9.24 2.09
N ALA A 108 -1.56 9.88 1.07
CA ALA A 108 -1.80 9.54 -0.33
C ALA A 108 -1.13 8.21 -0.76
N ALA A 109 -0.05 7.81 -0.10
CA ALA A 109 0.63 6.53 -0.32
C ALA A 109 -0.04 5.36 0.41
N THR A 110 -0.81 5.63 1.46
CA THR A 110 -1.50 4.60 2.24
C THR A 110 -2.52 3.87 1.36
N PRO A 111 -2.42 2.52 1.23
CA PRO A 111 -3.41 1.74 0.52
C PRO A 111 -4.80 1.95 1.10
N ARG A 112 -5.78 2.25 0.24
CA ARG A 112 -7.18 2.32 0.65
C ARG A 112 -7.64 0.92 1.04
N LYS A 113 -8.14 0.79 2.26
CA LYS A 113 -8.78 -0.46 2.70
C LYS A 113 -10.07 -0.65 1.91
N THR A 114 -10.37 -1.89 1.55
CA THR A 114 -11.67 -2.24 1.00
C THR A 114 -12.73 -2.22 2.11
N TYR A 115 -14.00 -2.05 1.75
CA TYR A 115 -15.10 -2.11 2.73
C TYR A 115 -15.06 -3.40 3.58
N ALA A 116 -14.69 -4.53 2.97
CA ALA A 116 -14.54 -5.79 3.66
C ALA A 116 -13.42 -5.76 4.72
N GLU A 117 -12.27 -5.17 4.40
CA GLU A 117 -11.14 -5.02 5.34
C GLU A 117 -11.43 -4.02 6.46
N GLU A 118 -12.15 -2.94 6.16
CA GLU A 118 -12.56 -1.95 7.16
C GLU A 118 -13.56 -2.53 8.17
N ASN A 119 -14.47 -3.39 7.70
CA ASN A 119 -15.51 -4.01 8.53
C ASN A 119 -15.12 -5.40 9.05
N ASN A 120 -13.86 -5.82 8.89
CA ASN A 120 -13.35 -7.15 9.27
C ASN A 120 -14.21 -8.31 8.72
N LEU A 121 -14.77 -8.14 7.53
CA LEU A 121 -15.59 -9.16 6.87
C LEU A 121 -14.68 -10.23 6.24
N PRO A 122 -15.07 -11.51 6.32
CA PRO A 122 -14.31 -12.58 5.69
C PRO A 122 -14.28 -12.36 4.17
N ARG A 123 -13.08 -12.48 3.58
CA ARG A 123 -12.91 -12.45 2.13
C ARG A 123 -13.71 -13.60 1.53
N LEU A 124 -14.62 -13.27 0.60
CA LEU A 124 -15.36 -14.29 -0.13
C LEU A 124 -14.37 -15.18 -0.91
N PRO A 125 -14.57 -16.50 -0.92
CA PRO A 125 -13.77 -17.37 -1.77
C PRO A 125 -13.96 -16.95 -3.23
N ALA A 126 -12.89 -17.06 -4.02
CA ALA A 126 -12.99 -16.84 -5.45
C ALA A 126 -14.08 -17.75 -6.03
N PRO A 127 -14.91 -17.27 -6.97
CA PRO A 127 -15.89 -18.13 -7.62
C PRO A 127 -15.16 -19.31 -8.25
N VAL A 128 -15.42 -20.51 -7.73
CA VAL A 128 -14.91 -21.73 -8.33
C VAL A 128 -15.70 -21.91 -9.62
N ALA A 129 -15.09 -21.54 -10.74
CA ALA A 129 -15.65 -21.90 -12.03
C ALA A 129 -15.73 -23.43 -12.07
N ALA A 130 -16.94 -23.98 -12.16
CA ALA A 130 -17.11 -25.42 -12.26
C ALA A 130 -16.24 -25.92 -13.43
N PRO A 131 -15.39 -26.95 -13.23
CA PRO A 131 -14.65 -27.56 -14.31
C PRO A 131 -15.63 -27.93 -15.42
N ARG A 132 -15.38 -27.42 -16.63
CA ARG A 132 -16.23 -27.74 -17.77
C ARG A 132 -16.03 -29.22 -18.07
N ALA A 133 -17.10 -30.00 -18.03
CA ALA A 133 -17.03 -31.40 -18.45
C ALA A 133 -16.53 -31.45 -19.90
N PRO A 134 -15.56 -32.33 -20.23
CA PRO A 134 -15.20 -32.56 -21.62
C PRO A 134 -16.43 -33.09 -22.35
N VAL A 135 -16.74 -32.50 -23.50
CA VAL A 135 -17.80 -32.99 -24.38
C VAL A 135 -17.18 -33.80 -25.51
N ASP A 136 -17.77 -34.95 -25.79
CA ASP A 136 -17.40 -35.76 -26.94
C ASP A 136 -18.08 -35.20 -28.19
N PHE A 137 -17.29 -34.94 -29.23
CA PHE A 137 -17.79 -34.55 -30.54
C PHE A 137 -16.88 -35.09 -31.64
N GLU A 138 -17.44 -35.35 -32.81
CA GLU A 138 -16.68 -35.80 -33.97
C GLU A 138 -15.88 -34.62 -34.54
N ALA A 139 -14.56 -34.62 -34.30
CA ALA A 139 -13.66 -33.65 -34.88
C ALA A 139 -13.48 -33.92 -36.38
N LYS A 140 -13.71 -32.92 -37.22
CA LYS A 140 -13.39 -32.95 -38.66
C LYS A 140 -12.20 -32.04 -38.91
N SER A 141 -11.42 -32.28 -39.96
CA SER A 141 -10.26 -31.43 -40.31
C SER A 141 -10.68 -30.09 -40.94
N ASP A 142 -11.78 -29.50 -40.49
CA ASP A 142 -12.25 -28.18 -40.91
C ASP A 142 -12.15 -27.18 -39.75
N CYS A 143 -12.27 -25.90 -40.07
CA CYS A 143 -12.25 -24.82 -39.08
C CYS A 143 -13.55 -24.72 -38.25
N LYS A 144 -14.45 -25.72 -38.29
CA LYS A 144 -15.80 -25.68 -37.68
C LYS A 144 -15.93 -26.55 -36.43
N ASN A 145 -14.83 -27.13 -35.94
CA ASN A 145 -14.84 -27.92 -34.70
C ASN A 145 -15.32 -27.15 -33.48
N TRP A 146 -15.07 -25.83 -33.41
CA TRP A 146 -15.60 -24.98 -32.36
C TRP A 146 -17.14 -24.98 -32.32
N ALA A 147 -17.80 -25.01 -33.49
CA ALA A 147 -19.25 -25.04 -33.59
C ALA A 147 -19.82 -26.41 -33.19
N ARG A 148 -19.13 -27.51 -33.57
CA ARG A 148 -19.50 -28.88 -33.13
C ARG A 148 -19.37 -29.04 -31.62
N SER A 149 -18.31 -28.50 -31.03
CA SER A 149 -18.12 -28.49 -29.57
C SER A 149 -19.25 -27.72 -28.86
N ILE A 150 -19.67 -26.56 -29.38
CA ILE A 150 -20.81 -25.81 -28.83
C ILE A 150 -22.12 -26.60 -28.93
N MET A 151 -22.38 -27.26 -30.06
CA MET A 151 -23.59 -28.09 -30.22
C MET A 151 -23.58 -29.31 -29.29
N ALA A 152 -22.43 -29.97 -29.12
CA ALA A 152 -22.29 -31.07 -28.17
C ALA A 152 -22.50 -30.61 -26.72
N ARG A 153 -22.06 -29.39 -26.38
CA ARG A 153 -22.31 -28.76 -25.07
C ARG A 153 -23.78 -28.44 -24.83
N ASP A 154 -24.47 -27.92 -25.85
CA ASP A 154 -25.92 -27.67 -25.80
C ASP A 154 -26.69 -28.97 -25.56
N GLN A 155 -26.32 -30.04 -26.28
CA GLN A 155 -26.89 -31.38 -26.13
C GLN A 155 -26.60 -32.00 -24.76
N ALA A 156 -25.43 -31.72 -24.17
CA ALA A 156 -25.06 -32.12 -22.82
C ALA A 156 -25.79 -31.32 -21.72
N GLY A 157 -26.67 -30.38 -22.09
CA GLY A 157 -27.49 -29.60 -21.15
C GLY A 157 -26.78 -28.37 -20.59
N GLU A 158 -25.65 -27.95 -21.16
CA GLU A 158 -25.00 -26.70 -20.77
C GLU A 158 -25.84 -25.50 -21.22
N LYS A 159 -26.07 -24.53 -20.33
CA LYS A 159 -26.78 -23.29 -20.69
C LYS A 159 -25.86 -22.37 -21.50
N ILE A 160 -25.96 -22.46 -22.83
CA ILE A 160 -25.20 -21.62 -23.76
C ILE A 160 -26.01 -20.36 -24.11
N LYS A 161 -25.30 -19.23 -24.28
CA LYS A 161 -25.93 -17.98 -24.71
C LYS A 161 -26.62 -18.16 -26.07
N PRO A 162 -27.84 -17.62 -26.29
CA PRO A 162 -28.58 -17.79 -27.53
C PRO A 162 -27.79 -17.42 -28.80
N PHE A 163 -27.05 -16.31 -28.76
CA PHE A 163 -26.22 -15.87 -29.88
C PHE A 163 -25.09 -16.86 -30.21
N THR A 164 -24.48 -17.47 -29.20
CA THR A 164 -23.41 -18.46 -29.37
C THR A 164 -23.94 -19.75 -30.03
N LEU A 165 -25.15 -20.17 -29.67
CA LEU A 165 -25.84 -21.29 -30.34
C LEU A 165 -26.18 -20.96 -31.79
N GLN A 166 -26.74 -19.77 -32.03
CA GLN A 166 -27.09 -19.31 -33.38
C GLN A 166 -25.85 -19.28 -34.30
N ALA A 167 -24.74 -18.71 -33.83
CA ALA A 167 -23.48 -18.67 -34.58
C ALA A 167 -22.94 -20.08 -34.90
N ALA A 168 -23.04 -21.01 -33.95
CA ALA A 168 -22.64 -22.40 -34.18
C ALA A 168 -23.54 -23.09 -35.23
N ARG A 169 -24.86 -22.91 -35.15
CA ARG A 169 -25.83 -23.46 -36.12
C ARG A 169 -25.61 -22.89 -37.52
N GLN A 170 -25.36 -21.59 -37.65
CA GLN A 170 -25.04 -20.94 -38.92
C GLN A 170 -23.71 -21.46 -39.52
N ALA A 171 -22.68 -21.62 -38.69
CA ALA A 171 -21.39 -22.15 -39.14
C ALA A 171 -21.52 -23.59 -39.68
N LEU A 172 -22.39 -24.41 -39.07
CA LEU A 172 -22.71 -25.77 -39.51
C LEU A 172 -23.74 -25.84 -40.64
N GLY A 173 -24.31 -24.70 -41.06
CA GLY A 173 -25.30 -24.63 -42.14
C GLY A 173 -26.70 -25.12 -41.75
N MET A 174 -26.99 -25.24 -40.45
CA MET A 174 -28.29 -25.64 -39.91
C MET A 174 -29.32 -24.51 -39.94
N GLU A 175 -28.85 -23.26 -39.89
CA GLU A 175 -29.69 -22.06 -40.03
C GLU A 175 -29.20 -21.25 -41.24
N GLY A 176 -30.15 -20.66 -41.98
CA GLY A 176 -29.83 -19.77 -43.10
C GLY A 176 -28.98 -18.58 -42.64
N LYS A 177 -28.05 -18.13 -43.48
CA LYS A 177 -27.29 -16.89 -43.21
C LYS A 177 -28.28 -15.77 -42.89
N MET A 178 -28.09 -15.12 -41.75
CA MET A 178 -28.88 -13.94 -41.38
C MET A 178 -28.75 -12.92 -42.52
N LYS A 179 -29.87 -12.58 -43.18
CA LYS A 179 -29.89 -11.55 -44.21
C LYS A 179 -29.62 -10.22 -43.51
N TRP A 180 -28.47 -9.62 -43.82
CA TRP A 180 -28.21 -8.23 -43.46
C TRP A 180 -29.03 -7.37 -44.41
N HIS A 181 -30.00 -6.64 -43.87
CA HIS A 181 -30.75 -5.57 -44.55
C HIS A 181 -30.17 -4.22 -44.16
#